data_AF-A0A443NFD6-F1
#
_entry.id   AF-A0A443NFD6-F1
#
_cell.length_a   1.000
_cell.length_b   1.000
_cell.length_c   1.000
_cell.angle_alpha   90.00
_cell.angle_beta   90.00
_cell.angle_gamma   90.00
#
_symmetry.space_group_name_H-M   'P 1'
#
loop_
_entity.id
_entity.type
_entity.pdbx_description
1 polymer ?
#
loop_
_entity_poly.entity_id
_entity_poly.type
_entity_poly.pdbx_seq_one_letter_code
_entity_poly.pdbx_strand_id
1 'polypeptide(L)'
;MSPDSTSSEDYDFETAIAAGAFAAATFREPESEPEPEPEASQTKNKSTGDGRGGPPESSKDSLKKPELVYCKPPENTVTNEIMRVAVKGTTRTEKKANAWEKSEMAKIRKRYDKQYSMILSWEYEKMAKARRHLDKIEGTLKLRKEKANEAYVSEVANITMIAREARAMADESKRNAESKIKDKANKIISTGRAPTTCCCF
;
A
#
# COMPACT_ATOMS: atom_id res chain seq x y z
N MET A 1 -49.53 48.41 12.66
CA MET A 1 -49.06 47.03 12.82
C MET A 1 -47.66 46.94 12.25
N SER A 2 -46.71 46.50 13.05
CA SER A 2 -45.33 46.19 12.65
C SER A 2 -45.27 44.84 11.91
N PRO A 3 -44.31 44.62 11.00
CA PRO A 3 -44.04 43.30 10.42
C PRO A 3 -43.11 42.49 11.31
N ASP A 4 -43.46 41.22 11.51
CA ASP A 4 -42.66 40.24 12.23
C ASP A 4 -41.63 39.58 11.29
N SER A 5 -40.44 39.38 11.82
CA SER A 5 -39.34 38.63 11.20
C SER A 5 -39.43 37.18 11.66
N THR A 6 -39.21 36.20 10.77
CA THR A 6 -38.32 35.05 11.04
C THR A 6 -38.16 34.12 9.83
N SER A 7 -36.89 33.85 9.53
CA SER A 7 -36.32 32.55 9.15
C SER A 7 -36.58 31.98 7.76
N SER A 8 -35.78 32.48 6.83
CA SER A 8 -35.30 31.77 5.63
C SER A 8 -34.18 30.82 6.05
N GLU A 9 -34.33 29.48 5.89
CA GLU A 9 -33.18 28.55 5.71
C GLU A 9 -33.49 27.06 5.43
N ASP A 10 -34.70 26.64 5.03
CA ASP A 10 -34.98 25.20 4.82
C ASP A 10 -35.25 24.76 3.36
N TYR A 11 -35.06 25.63 2.35
CA TYR A 11 -35.49 25.34 0.98
C TYR A 11 -34.44 24.79 -0.01
N ASP A 12 -33.20 24.48 0.41
CA ASP A 12 -32.15 24.06 -0.54
C ASP A 12 -31.63 22.62 -0.36
N PHE A 13 -32.02 21.90 0.70
CA PHE A 13 -31.48 20.55 0.93
C PHE A 13 -32.30 19.44 0.23
N GLU A 14 -33.63 19.55 0.19
CA GLU A 14 -34.48 18.53 -0.45
C GLU A 14 -34.38 18.56 -1.98
N THR A 15 -34.22 19.74 -2.58
CA THR A 15 -34.01 19.90 -4.03
C THR A 15 -32.67 19.30 -4.48
N ALA A 16 -31.63 19.35 -3.64
CA ALA A 16 -30.34 18.73 -3.90
C ALA A 16 -30.40 17.19 -3.83
N ILE A 17 -31.19 16.62 -2.91
CA ILE A 17 -31.39 15.17 -2.81
C ILE A 17 -32.20 14.64 -4.01
N ALA A 18 -33.24 15.36 -4.44
CA ALA A 18 -34.05 14.97 -5.59
C ALA A 18 -33.26 14.98 -6.92
N ALA A 19 -32.34 15.94 -7.11
CA ALA A 19 -31.47 15.99 -8.29
C ALA A 19 -30.47 14.83 -8.34
N GLY A 20 -29.99 14.36 -7.18
CA GLY A 20 -29.09 13.20 -7.09
C GLY A 20 -29.72 11.87 -7.50
N ALA A 21 -31.02 11.68 -7.21
CA ALA A 21 -31.73 10.43 -7.52
C ALA A 21 -32.04 10.26 -9.01
N PHE A 22 -32.21 11.34 -9.77
CA PHE A 22 -32.51 11.27 -11.22
C PHE A 22 -31.28 10.91 -12.08
N ALA A 23 -30.08 11.30 -11.65
CA ALA A 23 -28.83 10.97 -12.35
C ALA A 23 -28.42 9.49 -12.22
N ALA A 24 -28.80 8.82 -11.11
CA ALA A 24 -28.52 7.40 -10.92
C ALA A 24 -29.46 6.47 -11.73
N ALA A 25 -30.61 6.97 -12.18
CA ALA A 25 -31.62 6.17 -12.90
C ALA A 25 -31.44 6.14 -14.43
N THR A 26 -30.47 6.87 -15.00
CA THR A 26 -30.30 7.02 -16.46
C THR A 26 -29.04 6.40 -17.04
N PHE A 27 -28.13 5.84 -16.23
CA PHE A 27 -27.05 5.01 -16.75
C PHE A 27 -27.50 3.54 -16.82
N ARG A 28 -28.26 3.27 -17.88
CA ARG A 28 -28.61 1.92 -18.33
C ARG A 28 -27.32 1.18 -18.68
N GLU A 29 -26.93 0.23 -17.84
CA GLU A 29 -25.94 -0.78 -18.18
C GLU A 29 -26.39 -1.51 -19.47
N PRO A 30 -25.54 -1.63 -20.50
CA PRO A 30 -25.78 -2.60 -21.55
C PRO A 30 -25.58 -4.01 -20.97
N GLU A 31 -26.65 -4.80 -20.97
CA GLU A 31 -26.64 -6.23 -20.67
C GLU A 31 -25.57 -6.94 -21.52
N SER A 32 -24.62 -7.59 -20.87
CA SER A 32 -23.69 -8.51 -21.50
C SER A 32 -24.34 -9.88 -21.66
N GLU A 33 -24.54 -10.33 -22.89
CA GLU A 33 -24.89 -11.71 -23.25
C GLU A 33 -23.86 -12.72 -22.70
N PRO A 34 -24.28 -13.95 -22.34
CA PRO A 34 -23.38 -14.99 -21.85
C PRO A 34 -22.59 -15.63 -23.00
N GLU A 35 -21.26 -15.45 -23.02
CA GLU A 35 -20.37 -16.22 -23.88
C GLU A 35 -20.19 -17.68 -23.38
N PRO A 36 -20.06 -18.65 -24.30
CA PRO A 36 -20.04 -20.08 -23.99
C PRO A 36 -18.72 -20.56 -23.36
N GLU A 37 -18.84 -21.50 -22.42
CA GLU A 37 -17.71 -22.17 -21.77
C GLU A 37 -16.82 -22.94 -22.78
N PRO A 38 -15.49 -22.86 -22.69
CA PRO A 38 -14.62 -23.73 -23.46
C PRO A 38 -14.50 -25.11 -22.81
N GLU A 39 -14.92 -26.12 -23.58
CA GLU A 39 -14.84 -27.54 -23.28
C GLU A 39 -13.42 -28.02 -22.95
N ALA A 40 -13.38 -29.03 -22.08
CA ALA A 40 -12.19 -29.78 -21.75
C ALA A 40 -11.54 -30.42 -22.99
N SER A 41 -10.23 -30.24 -23.13
CA SER A 41 -9.41 -31.11 -23.98
C SER A 41 -8.10 -31.43 -23.28
N GLN A 42 -8.02 -32.69 -22.87
CA GLN A 42 -6.83 -33.35 -22.38
C GLN A 42 -5.79 -33.42 -23.51
N THR A 43 -4.61 -32.85 -23.29
CA THR A 43 -3.39 -33.35 -23.96
C THR A 43 -2.25 -33.43 -22.96
N LYS A 44 -1.89 -34.67 -22.63
CA LYS A 44 -0.62 -35.04 -22.01
C LYS A 44 0.51 -34.59 -22.93
N ASN A 45 1.51 -33.89 -22.39
CA ASN A 45 2.87 -33.96 -22.89
C ASN A 45 3.85 -33.92 -21.71
N LYS A 46 4.57 -35.04 -21.55
CA LYS A 46 5.67 -35.26 -20.62
C LYS A 46 6.94 -34.72 -21.24
N SER A 47 7.66 -33.84 -20.54
CA SER A 47 9.09 -33.63 -20.77
C SER A 47 9.76 -33.23 -19.46
N THR A 48 10.68 -34.10 -19.04
CA THR A 48 11.61 -33.92 -17.91
C THR A 48 12.84 -33.20 -18.45
N GLY A 49 13.28 -32.14 -17.77
CA GLY A 49 14.54 -31.46 -18.09
C GLY A 49 14.92 -30.46 -17.00
N ASP A 50 15.85 -30.89 -16.15
CA ASP A 50 16.53 -30.13 -15.10
C ASP A 50 17.18 -28.83 -15.61
N GLY A 51 17.05 -27.76 -14.82
CA GLY A 51 17.74 -26.50 -15.04
C GLY A 51 17.66 -25.58 -13.84
N ARG A 52 18.69 -25.63 -12.97
CA ARG A 52 18.87 -24.74 -11.82
C ARG A 52 19.03 -23.29 -12.27
N GLY A 53 18.18 -22.41 -11.75
CA GLY A 53 18.37 -20.96 -11.78
C GLY A 53 18.04 -20.40 -10.40
N GLY A 54 19.05 -19.90 -9.68
CA GLY A 54 18.91 -19.38 -8.32
C GLY A 54 18.14 -18.05 -8.28
N PRO A 55 17.50 -17.70 -7.14
CA PRO A 55 16.81 -16.40 -7.00
C PRO A 55 17.81 -15.26 -6.73
N PRO A 56 17.50 -14.02 -7.17
CA PRO A 56 18.36 -12.86 -6.95
C PRO A 56 18.40 -12.44 -5.48
N GLU A 57 19.59 -12.03 -5.03
CA GLU A 57 19.84 -11.40 -3.74
C GLU A 57 19.30 -9.95 -3.67
N SER A 58 19.13 -9.49 -2.42
CA SER A 58 18.64 -8.18 -1.94
C SER A 58 17.12 -8.13 -1.71
N SER A 59 16.59 -7.77 -0.55
CA SER A 59 17.14 -7.00 0.57
C SER A 59 16.78 -7.65 1.90
N LYS A 60 17.74 -7.67 2.82
CA LYS A 60 17.58 -8.08 4.21
C LYS A 60 16.85 -6.96 4.97
N ASP A 61 15.55 -6.76 4.70
CA ASP A 61 14.70 -6.08 5.66
C ASP A 61 14.33 -7.08 6.75
N SER A 62 15.08 -6.97 7.83
CA SER A 62 14.90 -7.75 9.04
C SER A 62 13.46 -7.55 9.50
N LEU A 63 12.66 -8.61 9.38
CA LEU A 63 11.42 -8.77 10.13
C LEU A 63 11.76 -8.49 11.60
N LYS A 64 11.56 -7.25 12.04
CA LYS A 64 11.42 -6.97 13.46
C LYS A 64 10.18 -7.73 13.87
N LYS A 65 10.42 -8.95 14.33
CA LYS A 65 9.48 -9.77 15.09
C LYS A 65 8.73 -8.80 15.99
N PRO A 66 7.40 -8.69 15.88
CA PRO A 66 6.65 -7.78 16.76
C PRO A 66 7.11 -8.09 18.17
N GLU A 67 7.58 -7.06 18.87
CA GLU A 67 8.08 -7.16 20.24
C GLU A 67 6.96 -7.76 21.07
N LEU A 68 7.07 -9.08 21.24
CA LEU A 68 6.11 -9.87 21.93
C LEU A 68 6.17 -9.33 23.35
N VAL A 69 5.07 -8.76 23.85
CA VAL A 69 4.83 -8.78 25.28
C VAL A 69 4.64 -10.26 25.62
N TYR A 70 5.76 -10.97 25.71
CA TYR A 70 5.81 -12.33 26.21
C TYR A 70 5.48 -12.20 27.68
N CYS A 71 4.19 -12.35 28.01
CA CYS A 71 3.83 -12.75 29.35
C CYS A 71 4.46 -14.12 29.54
N LYS A 72 5.69 -14.12 30.08
CA LYS A 72 6.38 -15.30 30.58
C LYS A 72 5.33 -16.12 31.35
N PRO A 73 5.20 -17.43 31.09
CA PRO A 73 4.43 -18.29 31.98
C PRO A 73 4.89 -18.00 33.41
N PRO A 74 3.98 -17.83 34.39
CA PRO A 74 4.39 -17.56 35.76
C PRO A 74 5.41 -18.62 36.16
N GLU A 75 6.63 -18.17 36.42
CA GLU A 75 7.68 -19.02 36.94
C GLU A 75 7.24 -19.34 38.36
N ASN A 76 6.75 -20.56 38.57
CA ASN A 76 6.25 -21.06 39.85
C ASN A 76 7.38 -21.06 40.90
N THR A 77 7.74 -19.88 41.39
CA THR A 77 8.69 -19.61 42.46
C THR A 77 7.96 -19.66 43.79
N VAL A 78 7.18 -20.72 44.01
CA VAL A 78 6.65 -21.03 45.33
C VAL A 78 7.64 -21.99 46.00
N THR A 79 8.61 -21.38 46.67
CA THR A 79 9.28 -21.86 47.90
C THR A 79 9.71 -23.33 47.93
N ASN A 80 10.91 -23.61 47.42
CA ASN A 80 11.69 -24.79 47.83
C ASN A 80 12.36 -24.59 49.21
N GLU A 81 11.97 -23.57 49.99
CA GLU A 81 12.54 -23.26 51.31
C GLU A 81 11.97 -24.09 52.46
N ILE A 82 10.91 -24.89 52.26
CA ILE A 82 10.29 -25.67 53.36
C ILE A 82 10.89 -27.09 53.51
N MET A 83 11.79 -27.54 52.62
CA MET A 83 12.40 -28.87 52.71
C MET A 83 13.82 -28.90 53.30
N ARG A 84 14.03 -28.25 54.46
CA ARG A 84 15.20 -28.54 55.31
C ARG A 84 14.82 -28.64 56.78
N VAL A 85 13.88 -29.52 57.10
CA VAL A 85 13.82 -30.12 58.43
C VAL A 85 14.02 -31.61 58.26
N ALA A 86 15.16 -32.09 58.76
CA ALA A 86 15.52 -33.49 58.78
C ALA A 86 14.50 -34.28 59.62
N VAL A 87 13.54 -34.94 58.97
CA VAL A 87 12.58 -35.82 59.65
C VAL A 87 12.97 -37.27 59.43
N LYS A 88 13.39 -37.89 60.55
CA LYS A 88 13.54 -39.32 60.72
C LYS A 88 12.29 -40.05 60.17
N GLY A 89 12.50 -40.97 59.22
CA GLY A 89 11.56 -42.04 58.86
C GLY A 89 10.19 -41.61 58.33
N THR A 90 10.12 -41.09 57.10
CA THR A 90 8.86 -40.90 56.36
C THR A 90 8.09 -42.21 56.30
N THR A 91 6.85 -42.24 56.80
CA THR A 91 6.05 -43.46 56.85
C THR A 91 5.71 -43.94 55.43
N ARG A 92 5.48 -45.25 55.24
CA ARG A 92 5.11 -45.82 53.93
C ARG A 92 3.86 -45.14 53.34
N THR A 93 2.96 -44.69 54.21
CA THR A 93 1.73 -43.95 53.89
C THR A 93 2.01 -42.55 53.34
N GLU A 94 2.89 -41.78 53.98
CA GLU A 94 3.30 -40.45 53.49
C GLU A 94 3.97 -40.53 52.11
N LYS A 95 4.83 -41.53 51.88
CA LYS A 95 5.46 -41.73 50.56
C LYS A 95 4.42 -41.98 49.46
N LYS A 96 3.36 -42.74 49.76
CA LYS A 96 2.25 -42.98 48.83
C LYS A 96 1.41 -41.73 48.60
N ALA A 97 1.11 -40.97 49.66
CA ALA A 97 0.37 -39.71 49.56
C ALA A 97 1.13 -38.69 48.69
N ASN A 98 2.42 -38.50 48.93
CA ASN A 98 3.27 -37.59 48.15
C ASN A 98 3.39 -38.02 46.68
N ALA A 99 3.45 -39.33 46.40
CA ALA A 99 3.46 -39.84 45.03
C ALA A 99 2.14 -39.55 44.30
N TRP A 100 1.01 -39.72 45.00
CA TRP A 100 -0.32 -39.41 44.46
C TRP A 100 -0.50 -37.90 44.22
N GLU A 101 -0.09 -37.05 45.17
CA GLU A 101 -0.12 -35.59 45.02
C GLU A 101 0.70 -35.14 43.81
N LYS A 102 1.94 -35.62 43.67
CA LYS A 102 2.79 -35.32 42.51
C LYS A 102 2.14 -35.74 41.19
N SER A 103 1.52 -36.92 41.16
CA SER A 103 0.78 -37.40 39.99
C SER A 103 -0.40 -36.49 39.66
N GLU A 104 -1.18 -36.07 40.65
CA GLU A 104 -2.35 -35.20 40.42
C GLU A 104 -1.94 -33.79 39.99
N MET A 105 -0.90 -33.22 40.61
CA MET A 105 -0.29 -31.97 40.19
C MET A 105 0.23 -32.03 38.74
N ALA A 106 0.83 -33.15 38.33
CA ALA A 106 1.29 -33.34 36.95
C ALA A 106 0.13 -33.37 35.95
N LYS A 107 -1.02 -33.96 36.31
CA LYS A 107 -2.23 -33.93 35.46
C LYS A 107 -2.77 -32.52 35.29
N ILE A 108 -2.82 -31.74 36.36
CA ILE A 108 -3.28 -30.34 36.32
C ILE A 108 -2.35 -29.52 35.42
N ARG A 109 -1.03 -29.61 35.61
CA ARG A 109 -0.03 -28.91 34.79
C ARG A 109 -0.18 -29.27 33.30
N LYS A 110 -0.28 -30.55 32.97
CA LYS A 110 -0.47 -31.00 31.59
C LYS A 110 -1.73 -30.42 30.94
N ARG A 111 -2.85 -30.33 31.68
CA ARG A 111 -4.09 -29.71 31.18
C ARG A 111 -3.90 -28.21 30.97
N TYR A 112 -3.28 -27.52 31.92
CA TYR A 112 -2.95 -26.11 31.80
C TYR A 112 -2.07 -25.82 30.59
N ASP A 113 -0.95 -26.53 30.44
CA ASP A 113 0.00 -26.34 29.34
C ASP A 113 -0.68 -26.54 27.97
N LYS A 114 -1.59 -27.51 27.87
CA LYS A 114 -2.38 -27.74 26.66
C LYS A 114 -3.29 -26.55 26.33
N GLN A 115 -4.04 -26.05 27.32
CA GLN A 115 -4.94 -24.91 27.12
C GLN A 115 -4.17 -23.64 26.80
N TYR A 116 -3.07 -23.39 27.53
CA TYR A 116 -2.21 -22.24 27.32
C TYR A 116 -1.60 -22.24 25.91
N SER A 117 -1.08 -23.39 25.46
CA SER A 117 -0.54 -23.54 24.10
C SER A 117 -1.62 -23.29 23.03
N MET A 118 -2.85 -23.72 23.27
CA MET A 118 -3.97 -23.48 22.35
C MET A 118 -4.32 -21.99 22.27
N ILE A 119 -4.39 -21.30 23.42
CA ILE A 119 -4.62 -19.85 23.49
C ILE A 119 -3.54 -19.11 22.70
N LEU A 120 -2.26 -19.38 22.97
CA LEU A 120 -1.15 -18.75 22.27
C LEU A 120 -1.17 -18.99 20.75
N SER A 121 -1.50 -20.22 20.33
CA SER A 121 -1.59 -20.54 18.90
C SER A 121 -2.68 -19.73 18.20
N TRP A 122 -3.83 -19.55 18.85
CA TRP A 122 -4.94 -18.78 18.34
C TRP A 122 -4.62 -17.29 18.31
N GLU A 123 -4.02 -16.74 19.37
CA GLU A 123 -3.56 -15.35 19.41
C GLU A 123 -2.57 -15.07 18.28
N TYR A 124 -1.58 -15.94 18.10
CA TYR A 124 -0.60 -15.81 17.03
C TYR A 124 -1.27 -15.85 15.65
N GLU A 125 -2.23 -16.74 15.43
CA GLU A 125 -2.97 -16.81 14.17
C GLU A 125 -3.75 -15.53 13.89
N LYS A 126 -4.44 -14.98 14.90
CA LYS A 126 -5.18 -13.70 14.76
C LYS A 126 -4.25 -12.52 14.51
N MET A 127 -3.14 -12.44 15.23
CA MET A 127 -2.12 -11.41 15.01
C MET A 127 -1.51 -11.51 13.61
N ALA A 128 -1.17 -12.73 13.16
CA ALA A 128 -0.64 -12.95 11.83
C ALA A 128 -1.66 -12.58 10.74
N LYS A 129 -2.96 -12.86 10.95
CA LYS A 129 -4.02 -12.42 10.03
C LYS A 129 -4.13 -10.89 9.98
N ALA A 130 -4.11 -10.21 11.12
CA ALA A 130 -4.14 -8.75 11.19
C ALA A 130 -2.92 -8.12 10.51
N ARG A 131 -1.72 -8.68 10.73
CA ARG A 131 -0.48 -8.25 10.08
C ARG A 131 -0.56 -8.38 8.56
N ARG A 132 -0.97 -9.54 8.03
CA ARG A 132 -1.12 -9.72 6.57
C ARG A 132 -2.10 -8.73 5.95
N HIS A 133 -3.16 -8.36 6.68
CA HIS A 133 -4.10 -7.35 6.22
C HIS A 133 -3.47 -5.96 6.14
N LEU A 134 -2.70 -5.58 7.17
CA LEU A 134 -1.93 -4.34 7.19
C LEU A 134 -0.90 -4.30 6.05
N ASP A 135 -0.10 -5.36 5.89
CA ASP A 135 0.93 -5.46 4.84
C ASP A 135 0.29 -5.31 3.43
N LYS A 136 -0.91 -5.87 3.22
CA LYS A 136 -1.66 -5.71 1.97
C LYS A 136 -2.05 -4.25 1.71
N ILE A 137 -2.57 -3.56 2.73
CA ILE A 137 -2.94 -2.14 2.60
C ILE A 137 -1.69 -1.31 2.30
N GLU A 138 -0.62 -1.50 3.07
CA GLU A 138 0.65 -0.78 2.86
C GLU A 138 1.22 -1.02 1.46
N GLY A 139 1.19 -2.27 0.97
CA GLY A 139 1.60 -2.59 -0.39
C GLY A 139 0.79 -1.86 -1.46
N THR A 140 -0.55 -1.80 -1.32
CA THR A 140 -1.40 -1.06 -2.27
C THR A 140 -1.16 0.44 -2.24
N LEU A 141 -0.95 1.02 -1.05
CA LEU A 141 -0.65 2.45 -0.89
C LEU A 141 0.71 2.79 -1.49
N LYS A 142 1.72 1.94 -1.27
CA LYS A 142 3.05 2.11 -1.83
C LYS A 142 3.01 2.10 -3.37
N LEU A 143 2.34 1.12 -3.96
CA LEU A 143 2.16 1.04 -5.42
C LEU A 143 1.43 2.27 -5.99
N ARG A 144 0.35 2.72 -5.32
CA ARG A 144 -0.38 3.93 -5.74
C ARG A 144 0.51 5.18 -5.68
N LYS A 145 1.31 5.31 -4.63
CA LYS A 145 2.26 6.41 -4.46
C LYS A 145 3.34 6.40 -5.54
N GLU A 146 3.91 5.23 -5.84
CA GLU A 146 4.93 5.06 -6.88
C GLU A 146 4.37 5.43 -8.26
N LYS A 147 3.19 4.90 -8.63
CA LYS A 147 2.53 5.24 -9.90
C LYS A 147 2.20 6.73 -10.03
N ALA A 148 1.71 7.36 -8.95
CA ALA A 148 1.44 8.79 -8.95
C ALA A 148 2.73 9.61 -9.13
N ASN A 149 3.83 9.18 -8.52
CA ASN A 149 5.13 9.83 -8.66
C ASN A 149 5.71 9.67 -10.07
N GLU A 150 5.60 8.48 -10.68
CA GLU A 150 5.99 8.24 -12.08
C GLU A 150 5.21 9.14 -13.04
N ALA A 151 3.88 9.24 -12.87
CA ALA A 151 3.05 10.14 -13.67
C ALA A 151 3.46 11.60 -13.51
N TYR A 152 3.75 12.04 -12.27
CA TYR A 152 4.25 13.39 -12.00
C TYR A 152 5.59 13.66 -12.70
N VAL A 153 6.56 12.76 -12.57
CA VAL A 153 7.87 12.91 -13.22
C VAL A 153 7.75 12.94 -14.74
N SER A 154 6.90 12.08 -15.31
CA SER A 154 6.61 12.07 -16.75
C SER A 154 6.00 13.40 -17.22
N GLU A 155 5.04 13.94 -16.47
CA GLU A 155 4.40 15.21 -16.82
C GLU A 155 5.38 16.39 -16.76
N VAL A 156 6.21 16.45 -15.71
CA VAL A 156 7.25 17.47 -15.59
C VAL A 156 8.26 17.37 -16.74
N ALA A 157 8.64 16.16 -17.15
CA ALA A 157 9.52 15.95 -18.28
C ALA A 157 8.90 16.43 -19.60
N ASN A 158 7.62 16.12 -19.83
CA ASN A 158 6.86 16.57 -20.99
C ASN A 158 6.76 18.11 -21.05
N ILE A 159 6.36 18.75 -19.95
CA ILE A 159 6.30 20.22 -19.84
C ILE A 159 7.67 20.83 -20.14
N THR A 160 8.74 20.26 -19.59
CA THR A 160 10.11 20.75 -19.79
C THR A 160 10.54 20.62 -21.25
N MET A 161 10.20 19.52 -21.92
CA MET A 161 10.47 19.29 -23.34
C MET A 161 9.76 20.32 -24.21
N ILE A 162 8.44 20.49 -24.04
CA ILE A 162 7.63 21.47 -24.79
C ILE A 162 8.17 22.87 -24.58
N ALA A 163 8.49 23.25 -23.33
CA ALA A 163 9.06 24.55 -23.03
C ALA A 163 10.43 24.77 -23.69
N ARG A 164 11.27 23.73 -23.74
CA ARG A 164 12.56 23.78 -24.43
C ARG A 164 12.39 23.98 -25.92
N GLU A 165 11.48 23.25 -26.55
CA GLU A 165 11.17 23.39 -27.99
C GLU A 165 10.63 24.79 -28.31
N ALA A 166 9.70 25.30 -27.51
CA ALA A 166 9.17 26.64 -27.68
C ALA A 166 10.25 27.72 -27.62
N ARG A 167 11.19 27.63 -26.66
CA ARG A 167 12.34 28.54 -26.57
C ARG A 167 13.26 28.42 -27.78
N ALA A 168 13.53 27.20 -28.24
CA ALA A 168 14.36 26.97 -29.42
C ALA A 168 13.74 27.58 -30.69
N MET A 169 12.43 27.44 -30.88
CA MET A 169 11.71 28.07 -31.99
C MET A 169 11.74 29.60 -31.91
N ALA A 170 11.56 30.17 -30.71
CA ALA A 170 11.65 31.61 -30.52
C ALA A 170 13.05 32.15 -30.84
N ASP A 171 14.10 31.45 -30.38
CA ASP A 171 15.48 31.80 -30.68
C ASP A 171 15.79 31.71 -32.17
N GLU A 172 15.28 30.70 -32.86
CA GLU A 172 15.45 30.53 -34.30
C GLU A 172 14.74 31.63 -35.09
N SER A 173 13.52 31.98 -34.71
CA SER A 173 12.78 33.11 -35.30
C SER A 173 13.54 34.43 -35.12
N LYS A 174 14.08 34.67 -33.91
CA LYS A 174 14.93 35.83 -33.62
C LYS A 174 16.18 35.85 -34.50
N ARG A 175 16.94 34.76 -34.58
CA ARG A 175 18.16 34.66 -35.42
C ARG A 175 17.85 34.93 -36.89
N ASN A 176 16.74 34.39 -37.40
CA ASN A 176 16.31 34.60 -38.78
C ASN A 176 15.93 36.07 -39.05
N ALA A 177 15.22 36.72 -38.13
CA ALA A 177 14.90 38.14 -38.24
C ALA A 177 16.17 39.01 -38.22
N GLU A 178 17.10 38.73 -37.30
CA GLU A 178 18.39 39.41 -37.22
C GLU A 178 19.24 39.21 -38.49
N SER A 179 19.26 37.99 -39.05
CA SER A 179 19.97 37.70 -40.31
C SER A 179 19.41 38.52 -41.46
N LYS A 180 18.08 38.56 -41.63
CA LYS A 180 17.43 39.37 -42.69
C LYS A 180 17.77 40.85 -42.59
N ILE A 181 17.90 41.39 -41.36
CA ILE A 181 18.30 42.78 -41.14
C ILE A 181 19.77 42.98 -41.52
N LYS A 182 20.66 42.07 -41.10
CA LYS A 182 22.08 42.10 -41.46
C LYS A 182 22.30 42.00 -42.96
N ASP A 183 21.56 41.13 -43.66
CA ASP A 183 21.64 40.98 -45.11
C ASP A 183 21.24 42.27 -45.84
N LYS A 184 20.15 42.92 -45.39
CA LYS A 184 19.75 44.24 -45.91
C LYS A 184 20.84 45.29 -45.66
N ALA A 185 21.40 45.35 -44.46
CA ALA A 185 22.48 46.29 -44.13
C ALA A 185 23.71 46.07 -45.02
N ASN A 186 24.14 44.81 -45.19
CA ASN A 186 25.26 44.44 -46.07
C ASN A 186 24.99 44.84 -47.52
N LYS A 187 23.75 44.69 -48.01
CA LYS A 187 23.35 45.11 -49.35
C LYS A 187 23.42 46.64 -49.54
N ILE A 188 23.07 47.42 -48.52
CA ILE A 188 23.21 48.89 -48.55
C ILE A 188 24.69 49.27 -48.60
N ILE A 189 25.53 48.64 -47.77
CA ILE A 189 26.98 48.90 -47.75
C ILE A 189 27.61 48.59 -49.11
N SER A 190 27.24 47.48 -49.75
CA SER A 190 27.83 47.08 -51.04
C SER A 190 27.32 47.90 -52.24
N THR A 191 26.05 48.35 -52.23
CA THR A 191 25.45 49.07 -53.37
C THR A 191 25.38 50.59 -53.20
N GLY A 192 25.61 51.10 -51.99
CA GLY A 192 25.50 52.53 -51.64
C GLY A 192 24.08 53.09 -51.68
N ARG A 193 23.05 52.26 -51.89
CA ARG A 193 21.64 52.69 -52.02
C ARG A 193 20.79 52.15 -50.88
N ALA A 194 20.10 53.06 -50.18
CA ALA A 194 19.14 52.70 -49.14
C ALA A 194 17.89 52.03 -49.74
N PRO A 195 17.25 51.09 -49.03
CA PRO A 195 16.03 50.45 -49.50
C PRO A 195 14.92 51.49 -49.65
N THR A 196 14.38 51.61 -50.86
CA THR A 196 13.22 52.45 -51.17
C THR A 196 11.96 51.77 -50.64
N THR A 197 11.46 52.21 -49.49
CA THR A 197 10.10 51.89 -49.04
C THR A 197 9.11 52.57 -49.98
N CYS A 198 8.28 51.79 -50.67
CA CYS A 198 7.16 52.32 -51.43
C CYS A 198 6.10 52.85 -50.45
N CYS A 199 5.83 54.16 -50.48
CA CYS A 199 4.86 54.84 -49.61
C CYS A 199 3.44 54.83 -50.21
N CYS A 200 2.90 53.67 -50.56
CA CYS A 200 1.50 53.60 -50.98
C CYS A 200 0.59 53.37 -49.75
N PHE A 201 -0.24 54.39 -49.48
CA PHE A 201 -1.33 54.42 -48.50
C PHE A 201 -2.57 53.70 -49.02
#